data_AF-A0A5K1K2C4-F1
#
_entry.id   AF-A0A5K1K2C4-F1
#
_cell.length_a   1.000
_cell.length_b   1.000
_cell.length_c   1.000
_cell.angle_alpha   90.00
_cell.angle_beta   90.00
_cell.angle_gamma   90.00
#
_symmetry.space_group_name_H-M   'P 1'
#
loop_
_entity.id
_entity.type
_entity.pdbx_description
1 polymer ?
#
loop_
_entity_poly.entity_id
_entity_poly.type
_entity_poly.pdbx_seq_one_letter_code
_entity_poly.pdbx_strand_id
1 'polypeptide(L)'
;QQGSAEAATSSQATFDATPYVMKLRALVPNSPPSEQLRDAVRLFSNRLEEVETQVTAVLAKARHPSAPSTLLLTEPGLALATSPEKLWPSPHSKPEGDGESRGATLSHDQNDGATTTQSENGEATETTDDRAGATETQDGRQTFTAGAGVVATPVAVLPGKDTTIRLRPVQEGELAGWILAREPHYRFQGGEAGTEGVVDVTDAVMNALRNRDKVQVLYDHRFAMTFTLDLLPRTVEEELVKRRARVLIEPDGKWALPRVILVGNKTTRRCIGKYLWYIHGWNDTQKRPVKFQRWIAMDFIRSLDAI
;
A
#
# COMPACT_ATOMS: atom_id res chain seq x y z
N GLN A 1 45.31 37.85 23.55
CA GLN A 1 44.84 36.47 23.32
C GLN A 1 44.28 36.40 21.91
N GLN A 2 45.07 35.87 20.98
CA GLN A 2 44.70 35.64 19.59
C GLN A 2 43.97 34.29 19.51
N GLY A 3 42.76 34.29 18.92
CA GLY A 3 42.01 33.07 18.61
C GLY A 3 42.15 32.77 17.12
N SER A 4 42.81 31.66 16.80
CA SER A 4 42.90 31.11 15.44
C SER A 4 41.59 30.40 15.09
N ALA A 5 40.94 30.83 14.02
CA ALA A 5 39.82 30.13 13.41
C ALA A 5 40.37 29.12 12.40
N GLU A 6 40.33 27.82 12.74
CA GLU A 6 40.60 26.73 11.80
C GLU A 6 39.41 26.56 10.86
N ALA A 7 39.62 26.89 9.59
CA ALA A 7 38.67 26.64 8.51
C ALA A 7 38.72 25.15 8.16
N ALA A 8 37.69 24.41 8.57
CA ALA A 8 37.48 23.02 8.15
C ALA A 8 37.06 23.00 6.66
N THR A 9 38.02 22.78 5.77
CA THR A 9 37.75 22.48 4.36
C THR A 9 37.16 21.07 4.23
N SER A 10 35.85 21.01 4.02
CA SER A 10 35.12 19.81 3.62
C SER A 10 35.61 19.31 2.26
N SER A 11 36.35 18.20 2.24
CA SER A 11 36.69 17.48 1.01
C SER A 11 35.49 16.63 0.57
N GLN A 12 34.67 17.16 -0.34
CA GLN A 12 33.66 16.34 -1.01
C GLN A 12 34.34 15.40 -2.00
N ALA A 13 34.08 14.10 -1.86
CA ALA A 13 34.55 13.08 -2.80
C ALA A 13 33.98 13.36 -4.20
N THR A 14 34.85 13.47 -5.21
CA THR A 14 34.44 13.61 -6.60
C THR A 14 34.06 12.25 -7.17
N PHE A 15 32.79 12.08 -7.54
CA PHE A 15 32.29 10.88 -8.20
C PHE A 15 32.69 10.86 -9.68
N ASP A 16 33.45 9.85 -10.12
CA ASP A 16 33.80 9.65 -11.53
C ASP A 16 32.69 8.88 -12.27
N ALA A 17 31.91 9.62 -13.08
CA ALA A 17 30.81 9.05 -13.87
C ALA A 17 31.27 8.46 -15.23
N THR A 18 32.53 8.66 -15.62
CA THR A 18 33.07 8.26 -16.93
C THR A 18 32.80 6.79 -17.30
N PRO A 19 33.05 5.79 -16.42
CA PRO A 19 32.82 4.39 -16.78
C PRO A 19 31.34 4.07 -17.05
N TYR A 20 30.41 4.76 -16.41
CA TYR A 20 28.97 4.57 -16.63
C TYR A 20 28.52 5.18 -17.96
N VAL A 21 29.02 6.37 -18.28
CA VAL A 21 28.74 7.02 -19.58
C VAL A 21 29.26 6.16 -20.74
N MET A 22 30.45 5.56 -20.62
CA MET A 22 30.96 4.67 -21.66
C MET A 22 30.10 3.42 -21.84
N LYS A 23 29.62 2.82 -20.74
CA LYS A 23 28.69 1.68 -20.79
C LYS A 23 27.37 2.06 -21.49
N LEU A 24 26.79 3.22 -21.17
CA LEU A 24 25.55 3.69 -21.80
C LEU A 24 25.71 3.89 -23.30
N ARG A 25 26.81 4.52 -23.72
CA ARG A 25 27.12 4.71 -25.15
C ARG A 25 27.29 3.39 -25.90
N ALA A 26 27.90 2.40 -25.27
CA ALA A 26 28.11 1.07 -25.86
C ALA A 26 26.80 0.32 -26.16
N LEU A 27 25.67 0.70 -25.54
CA LEU A 27 24.36 0.07 -25.79
C LEU A 27 23.71 0.55 -27.10
N VAL A 28 24.10 1.70 -27.62
CA VAL A 28 23.55 2.28 -28.86
C VAL A 28 24.68 2.69 -29.81
N PRO A 29 25.54 1.73 -30.22
CA PRO A 29 26.76 2.04 -30.98
C PRO A 29 26.48 2.66 -32.36
N ASN A 30 25.26 2.49 -32.88
CA ASN A 30 24.84 2.99 -34.19
C ASN A 30 24.37 4.45 -34.17
N SER A 31 24.14 5.03 -32.98
CA SER A 31 23.73 6.44 -32.86
C SER A 31 24.95 7.38 -32.96
N PRO A 32 24.78 8.61 -33.48
CA PRO A 32 25.83 9.62 -33.46
C PRO A 32 26.37 9.87 -32.04
N PRO A 33 27.68 10.11 -31.82
CA PRO A 33 28.25 10.25 -30.47
C PRO A 33 27.57 11.31 -29.58
N SER A 34 27.02 12.36 -30.18
CA SER A 34 26.24 13.41 -29.49
C SER A 34 24.86 12.94 -29.01
N GLU A 35 24.28 11.92 -29.66
CA GLU A 35 22.94 11.40 -29.39
C GLU A 35 22.96 10.09 -28.59
N GLN A 36 24.08 9.35 -28.60
CA GLN A 36 24.22 8.07 -27.92
C GLN A 36 23.72 8.07 -26.47
N LEU A 37 24.02 9.12 -25.69
CA LEU A 37 23.55 9.15 -24.30
C LEU A 37 22.03 9.35 -24.22
N ARG A 38 21.47 10.20 -25.08
CA ARG A 38 20.02 10.46 -25.13
C ARG A 38 19.26 9.21 -25.58
N ASP A 39 19.77 8.54 -26.61
CA ASP A 39 19.17 7.31 -27.12
C ASP A 39 19.28 6.16 -26.13
N ALA A 40 20.42 6.04 -25.41
CA ALA A 40 20.57 5.07 -24.34
C ALA A 40 19.56 5.32 -23.21
N VAL A 41 19.39 6.58 -22.78
CA VAL A 41 18.39 6.94 -21.76
C VAL A 41 16.99 6.58 -22.24
N ARG A 42 16.62 6.95 -23.48
CA ARG A 42 15.33 6.60 -24.06
C ARG A 42 15.11 5.08 -24.14
N LEU A 43 16.14 4.32 -24.51
CA LEU A 43 16.10 2.85 -24.52
C LEU A 43 15.77 2.31 -23.12
N PHE A 44 16.42 2.85 -22.07
CA PHE A 44 16.13 2.45 -20.69
C PHE A 44 14.76 2.89 -20.21
N SER A 45 14.29 4.08 -20.57
CA SER A 45 12.93 4.53 -20.23
C SER A 45 11.88 3.59 -20.84
N ASN A 46 11.98 3.31 -22.13
CA ASN A 46 11.07 2.35 -22.80
C ASN A 46 11.16 0.96 -22.15
N ARG A 47 12.37 0.53 -21.79
CA ARG A 47 12.59 -0.77 -21.14
C ARG A 47 11.99 -0.81 -19.74
N LEU A 48 12.10 0.28 -18.98
CA LEU A 48 11.50 0.40 -17.67
C LEU A 48 9.98 0.26 -17.77
N GLU A 49 9.34 0.99 -18.69
CA GLU A 49 7.90 0.89 -18.96
C GLU A 49 7.48 -0.53 -19.36
N GLU A 50 8.27 -1.21 -20.20
CA GLU A 50 8.02 -2.59 -20.59
C GLU A 50 8.09 -3.55 -19.38
N VAL A 51 9.14 -3.41 -18.55
CA VAL A 51 9.31 -4.22 -17.34
C VAL A 51 8.18 -3.95 -16.35
N GLU A 52 7.81 -2.70 -16.13
CA GLU A 52 6.68 -2.32 -15.28
C GLU A 52 5.37 -2.93 -15.78
N THR A 53 5.14 -2.91 -17.10
CA THR A 53 3.97 -3.55 -17.73
C THR A 53 3.99 -5.07 -17.52
N GLN A 54 5.13 -5.73 -17.72
CA GLN A 54 5.28 -7.17 -17.50
C GLN A 54 5.06 -7.55 -16.03
N VAL A 55 5.69 -6.84 -15.11
CA VAL A 55 5.53 -7.03 -13.67
C VAL A 55 4.06 -6.85 -13.28
N THR A 56 3.40 -5.81 -13.78
CA THR A 56 1.97 -5.56 -13.53
C THR A 56 1.12 -6.72 -14.05
N ALA A 57 1.37 -7.20 -15.27
CA ALA A 57 0.65 -8.32 -15.84
C ALA A 57 0.85 -9.64 -15.06
N VAL A 58 2.07 -9.90 -14.57
CA VAL A 58 2.34 -11.09 -13.75
C VAL A 58 1.71 -10.97 -12.38
N LEU A 59 1.83 -9.81 -11.71
CA LEU A 59 1.18 -9.55 -10.43
C LEU A 59 -0.34 -9.68 -10.54
N ALA A 60 -0.95 -9.18 -11.62
CA ALA A 60 -2.37 -9.33 -11.88
C ALA A 60 -2.79 -10.80 -12.00
N LYS A 61 -1.97 -11.65 -12.63
CA LYS A 61 -2.21 -13.10 -12.74
C LYS A 61 -1.98 -13.86 -11.43
N ALA A 62 -1.00 -13.43 -10.63
CA ALA A 62 -0.64 -14.05 -9.35
C ALA A 62 -1.58 -13.64 -8.20
N ARG A 63 -2.39 -12.60 -8.41
CA ARG A 63 -3.29 -12.01 -7.41
C ARG A 63 -4.45 -12.92 -7.10
N HIS A 64 -4.62 -13.25 -5.83
CA HIS A 64 -5.83 -13.86 -5.31
C HIS A 64 -6.78 -12.81 -4.70
N PRO A 65 -8.09 -13.12 -4.60
CA PRO A 65 -9.02 -12.29 -3.85
C PRO A 65 -8.56 -12.10 -2.40
N SER A 66 -8.28 -10.84 -2.04
CA SER A 66 -7.70 -10.44 -0.76
C SER A 66 -8.49 -9.32 -0.10
N ALA A 67 -8.43 -9.24 1.22
CA ALA A 67 -9.08 -8.17 1.98
C ALA A 67 -8.71 -6.77 1.45
N PRO A 68 -9.61 -5.78 1.59
CA PRO A 68 -9.28 -4.39 1.32
C PRO A 68 -7.95 -4.03 1.98
N SER A 69 -7.06 -3.41 1.21
CA SER A 69 -5.73 -3.00 1.64
C SER A 69 -4.71 -4.11 1.88
N THR A 70 -5.01 -5.32 1.41
CA THR A 70 -4.02 -6.39 1.34
C THR A 70 -3.89 -6.91 -0.07
N LEU A 71 -2.70 -7.38 -0.42
CA LEU A 71 -2.42 -8.10 -1.64
C LEU A 71 -2.02 -9.52 -1.26
N LEU A 72 -2.80 -10.50 -1.70
CA LEU A 72 -2.48 -11.91 -1.54
C LEU A 72 -1.89 -12.41 -2.87
N LEU A 73 -0.63 -12.82 -2.83
CA LEU A 73 0.09 -13.37 -3.98
C LEU A 73 0.43 -14.83 -3.71
N THR A 74 0.19 -15.70 -4.69
CA THR A 74 0.64 -17.08 -4.63
C THR A 74 2.08 -17.21 -5.09
N GLU A 75 2.85 -18.04 -4.38
CA GLU A 75 4.28 -18.25 -4.64
C GLU A 75 4.59 -18.68 -6.09
N PRO A 76 3.84 -19.59 -6.75
CA PRO A 76 4.11 -19.95 -8.14
C PRO A 76 4.01 -18.76 -9.10
N GLY A 77 3.07 -17.83 -8.86
CA GLY A 77 2.93 -16.62 -9.67
C GLY A 77 4.07 -15.64 -9.46
N LEU A 78 4.57 -15.52 -8.22
CA LEU A 78 5.68 -14.64 -7.89
C LEU A 78 7.04 -15.19 -8.36
N ALA A 79 7.24 -16.50 -8.30
CA ALA A 79 8.44 -17.16 -8.81
C ALA A 79 8.59 -16.92 -10.33
N LEU A 80 7.48 -16.93 -11.07
CA LEU A 80 7.47 -16.56 -12.49
C LEU A 80 7.88 -15.09 -12.71
N ALA A 81 7.46 -14.17 -11.82
CA ALA A 81 7.75 -12.75 -11.90
C ALA A 81 9.22 -12.42 -11.60
N THR A 82 9.89 -13.23 -10.78
CA THR A 82 11.22 -12.95 -10.23
C THR A 82 12.33 -13.74 -10.91
N SER A 83 11.99 -14.65 -11.84
CA SER A 83 12.97 -15.43 -12.60
C SER A 83 13.72 -14.54 -13.59
N PRO A 84 15.03 -14.30 -13.40
CA PRO A 84 15.78 -13.34 -14.22
C PRO A 84 15.82 -13.73 -15.70
N GLU A 85 15.74 -15.03 -16.00
CA GLU A 85 15.70 -15.58 -17.35
C GLU A 85 14.44 -15.19 -18.13
N LYS A 86 13.34 -14.87 -17.45
CA LYS A 86 12.08 -14.46 -18.08
C LYS A 86 11.92 -12.94 -18.17
N LEU A 87 12.48 -12.22 -17.20
CA LEU A 87 12.45 -10.76 -17.18
C LEU A 87 13.46 -10.14 -18.16
N TRP A 88 14.52 -10.86 -18.53
CA TRP A 88 15.59 -10.32 -19.37
C TRP A 88 15.91 -11.25 -20.53
N PRO A 89 15.13 -11.21 -21.64
CA PRO A 89 15.66 -11.67 -22.92
C PRO A 89 16.93 -10.85 -23.17
N SER A 90 18.07 -11.55 -23.21
CA SER A 90 19.37 -10.91 -23.40
C SER A 90 19.28 -10.00 -24.64
N PRO A 91 19.80 -8.75 -24.63
CA PRO A 91 19.72 -7.84 -25.78
C PRO A 91 20.38 -8.38 -27.06
N HIS A 92 21.01 -9.56 -26.98
CA HIS A 92 21.59 -10.30 -28.09
C HIS A 92 20.75 -11.48 -28.61
N SER A 93 19.61 -11.81 -27.99
CA SER A 93 18.67 -12.76 -28.57
C SER A 93 18.01 -12.09 -29.77
N LYS A 94 18.51 -12.41 -30.98
CA LYS A 94 17.85 -12.05 -32.22
C LYS A 94 16.39 -12.51 -32.12
N PRO A 95 15.41 -11.67 -32.44
CA PRO A 95 14.03 -12.12 -32.52
C PRO A 95 13.97 -13.23 -33.58
N GLU A 96 13.64 -14.45 -33.16
CA GLU A 96 13.21 -15.49 -34.09
C GLU A 96 11.89 -15.01 -34.70
N GLY A 97 12.02 -14.42 -35.88
CA GLY A 97 10.92 -13.80 -36.60
C GLY A 97 10.08 -14.84 -37.30
N ASP A 98 9.00 -15.25 -36.66
CA ASP A 98 7.86 -15.86 -37.33
C ASP A 98 6.65 -14.92 -37.23
N GLY A 99 6.29 -14.31 -38.37
CA GLY A 99 4.90 -14.02 -38.71
C GLY A 99 4.27 -12.72 -38.18
N GLU A 100 4.17 -11.73 -39.07
CA GLU A 100 3.10 -10.73 -39.20
C GLU A 100 2.46 -10.14 -37.92
N SER A 101 2.81 -8.89 -37.60
CA SER A 101 1.95 -8.03 -36.78
C SER A 101 1.57 -6.76 -37.55
N ARG A 102 0.26 -6.64 -37.79
CA ARG A 102 -0.43 -5.46 -38.28
C ARG A 102 -0.43 -4.37 -37.21
N GLY A 103 -0.06 -3.16 -37.63
CA GLY A 103 0.06 -2.00 -36.76
C GLY A 103 -1.27 -1.52 -36.18
N ALA A 104 -1.26 -1.20 -34.89
CA ALA A 104 -2.23 -0.34 -34.24
C ALA A 104 -1.45 0.82 -33.58
N THR A 105 -1.73 2.03 -34.02
CA THR A 105 -1.13 3.27 -33.52
C THR A 105 -1.89 3.71 -32.29
N LEU A 106 -1.21 3.84 -31.14
CA LEU A 106 -1.75 4.45 -29.92
C LEU A 106 -0.99 5.75 -29.66
N SER A 107 -1.74 6.84 -29.55
CA SER A 107 -1.28 8.18 -29.16
C SER A 107 -1.12 8.26 -27.64
N HIS A 108 -0.02 8.87 -27.21
CA HIS A 108 0.39 9.02 -25.82
C HIS A 108 0.30 10.50 -25.41
N ASP A 109 -0.50 10.80 -24.39
CA ASP A 109 -0.57 12.11 -23.74
C ASP A 109 0.37 12.12 -22.53
N GLN A 110 1.20 13.16 -22.44
CA GLN A 110 2.17 13.40 -21.37
C GLN A 110 1.49 13.92 -20.10
N ASN A 111 1.98 13.51 -18.93
CA ASN A 111 1.72 14.24 -17.70
C ASN A 111 2.96 14.25 -16.78
N ASP A 112 3.24 15.43 -16.23
CA ASP A 112 4.47 15.78 -15.52
C ASP A 112 4.46 15.36 -14.04
N GLY A 113 5.67 15.07 -13.53
CA GLY A 113 5.91 14.43 -12.24
C GLY A 113 5.94 15.33 -11.00
N ALA A 114 6.00 14.67 -9.84
CA ALA A 114 6.30 15.29 -8.55
C ALA A 114 7.39 14.50 -7.81
N THR A 115 8.40 15.23 -7.33
CA THR A 115 9.58 14.75 -6.60
C THR A 115 9.27 14.53 -5.12
N THR A 116 9.86 13.50 -4.49
CA THR A 116 9.92 13.37 -3.02
C THR A 116 11.29 12.88 -2.58
N THR A 117 11.85 13.59 -1.59
CA THR A 117 13.18 13.45 -0.99
C THR A 117 13.16 12.40 0.12
N GLN A 118 14.18 11.52 0.16
CA GLN A 118 14.45 10.59 1.26
C GLN A 118 15.44 11.21 2.27
N SER A 119 15.23 10.96 3.57
CA SER A 119 16.20 11.25 4.64
C SER A 119 16.33 10.02 5.52
N GLU A 120 17.57 9.58 5.72
CA GLU A 120 17.96 8.42 6.54
C GLU A 120 18.36 8.85 7.96
N ASN A 121 17.98 8.02 8.95
CA ASN A 121 18.84 7.41 9.99
C ASN A 121 18.08 7.21 11.32
N GLY A 122 18.05 5.96 11.78
CA GLY A 122 17.51 5.56 13.08
C GLY A 122 18.18 4.28 13.56
N GLU A 123 19.10 4.44 14.51
CA GLU A 123 19.90 3.45 15.21
C GLU A 123 19.04 2.62 16.17
N ALA A 124 19.20 1.29 16.15
CA ALA A 124 18.40 0.35 16.93
C ALA A 124 19.08 0.00 18.26
N THR A 125 18.34 0.08 19.36
CA THR A 125 18.72 -0.48 20.68
C THR A 125 17.96 -1.77 20.95
N GLU A 126 18.71 -2.79 21.30
CA GLU A 126 18.31 -4.18 21.56
C GLU A 126 17.94 -4.36 23.04
N THR A 127 16.79 -4.98 23.33
CA THR A 127 16.44 -5.46 24.68
C THR A 127 16.03 -6.92 24.59
N THR A 128 16.85 -7.77 25.19
CA THR A 128 16.66 -9.21 25.41
C THR A 128 15.70 -9.46 26.57
N ASP A 129 14.76 -10.39 26.38
CA ASP A 129 14.01 -10.99 27.49
C ASP A 129 13.78 -12.48 27.21
N ASP A 130 14.16 -13.31 28.18
CA ASP A 130 14.26 -14.76 28.10
C ASP A 130 12.89 -15.43 28.32
N ARG A 131 12.42 -16.22 27.33
CA ARG A 131 11.36 -17.21 27.60
C ARG A 131 11.49 -18.48 26.76
N ALA A 132 11.66 -19.59 27.47
CA ALA A 132 11.95 -20.91 26.97
C ALA A 132 10.80 -21.58 26.18
N GLY A 133 11.17 -22.27 25.10
CA GLY A 133 10.78 -23.67 24.90
C GLY A 133 9.55 -23.96 24.05
N ALA A 134 9.39 -23.32 22.88
CA ALA A 134 8.65 -23.91 21.77
C ALA A 134 9.66 -24.38 20.73
N THR A 135 9.61 -25.65 20.32
CA THR A 135 10.34 -26.15 19.16
C THR A 135 9.77 -25.48 17.92
N GLU A 136 10.31 -24.31 17.63
CA GLU A 136 10.07 -23.51 16.45
C GLU A 136 10.69 -24.25 15.27
N THR A 137 9.87 -24.99 14.53
CA THR A 137 10.22 -25.40 13.17
C THR A 137 10.36 -24.11 12.37
N GLN A 138 11.61 -23.62 12.29
CA GLN A 138 11.99 -22.43 11.52
C GLN A 138 11.69 -22.68 10.04
N ASP A 139 10.50 -22.31 9.61
CA ASP A 139 10.38 -21.72 8.29
C ASP A 139 11.21 -20.42 8.36
N GLY A 140 12.34 -20.37 7.64
CA GLY A 140 13.27 -19.24 7.69
C GLY A 140 12.69 -17.91 7.19
N ARG A 141 11.40 -17.88 6.86
CA ARG A 141 10.66 -16.71 6.38
C ARG A 141 10.10 -15.95 7.58
N GLN A 142 10.73 -14.83 7.91
CA GLN A 142 10.23 -13.90 8.91
C GLN A 142 9.34 -12.82 8.26
N THR A 143 8.44 -12.24 9.05
CA THR A 143 7.72 -11.03 8.66
C THR A 143 8.74 -9.91 8.43
N PHE A 144 8.63 -9.18 7.32
CA PHE A 144 9.54 -8.08 7.01
C PHE A 144 8.80 -6.89 6.41
N THR A 145 9.39 -5.70 6.51
CA THR A 145 8.89 -4.48 5.88
C THR A 145 9.82 -4.12 4.72
N ALA A 146 9.30 -4.11 3.50
CA ALA A 146 10.11 -3.85 2.29
C ALA A 146 10.41 -2.35 2.04
N GLY A 147 10.07 -1.48 3.00
CA GLY A 147 9.93 -0.04 2.78
C GLY A 147 8.50 0.36 2.40
N ALA A 148 8.25 1.66 2.24
CA ALA A 148 6.93 2.25 1.91
C ALA A 148 5.77 1.92 2.88
N GLY A 149 6.09 1.46 4.11
CA GLY A 149 5.09 1.08 5.11
C GLY A 149 4.26 -0.12 4.67
N VAL A 150 4.86 -1.14 4.04
CA VAL A 150 4.22 -2.42 3.69
C VAL A 150 4.91 -3.56 4.42
N VAL A 151 4.14 -4.28 5.24
CA VAL A 151 4.52 -5.49 5.96
C VAL A 151 4.16 -6.71 5.12
N ALA A 152 5.15 -7.54 4.85
CA ALA A 152 5.02 -8.83 4.20
C ALA A 152 4.99 -9.93 5.27
N THR A 153 3.86 -10.63 5.38
CA THR A 153 3.67 -11.73 6.32
C THR A 153 3.51 -13.05 5.56
N PRO A 154 4.37 -14.07 5.83
CA PRO A 154 4.23 -15.38 5.20
C PRO A 154 3.01 -16.11 5.76
N VAL A 155 2.24 -16.76 4.89
CA VAL A 155 1.05 -17.54 5.27
C VAL A 155 0.91 -18.80 4.42
N ALA A 156 0.35 -19.86 4.99
CA ALA A 156 -0.17 -20.97 4.22
C ALA A 156 -1.54 -20.59 3.63
N VAL A 157 -1.69 -20.82 2.33
CA VAL A 157 -2.93 -20.61 1.58
C VAL A 157 -3.66 -21.94 1.51
N LEU A 158 -4.63 -22.13 2.39
CA LEU A 158 -5.42 -23.37 2.42
C LEU A 158 -6.71 -23.21 1.62
N PRO A 159 -7.04 -24.17 0.74
CA PRO A 159 -8.37 -24.25 0.17
C PRO A 159 -9.38 -24.59 1.28
N GLY A 160 -10.34 -23.71 1.47
CA GLY A 160 -11.49 -23.93 2.33
C GLY A 160 -12.66 -24.57 1.56
N LYS A 161 -13.78 -24.79 2.26
CA LYS A 161 -15.04 -25.21 1.63
C LYS A 161 -15.59 -24.07 0.76
N ASP A 162 -16.24 -24.39 -0.35
CA ASP A 162 -16.97 -23.42 -1.18
C ASP A 162 -16.11 -22.25 -1.69
N THR A 163 -14.91 -22.54 -2.23
CA THR A 163 -13.94 -21.54 -2.73
C THR A 163 -13.40 -20.58 -1.67
N THR A 164 -13.66 -20.85 -0.38
CA THR A 164 -13.10 -20.03 0.70
C THR A 164 -11.60 -20.20 0.80
N ILE A 165 -10.88 -19.13 1.16
CA ILE A 165 -9.44 -19.20 1.43
C ILE A 165 -9.25 -19.05 2.93
N ARG A 166 -8.50 -19.97 3.54
CA ARG A 166 -8.08 -19.86 4.94
C ARG A 166 -6.59 -19.56 4.98
N LEU A 167 -6.22 -18.60 5.83
CA LEU A 167 -4.85 -18.16 6.01
C LEU A 167 -4.40 -18.55 7.40
N ARG A 168 -3.24 -19.19 7.51
CA ARG A 168 -2.62 -19.60 8.77
C ARG A 168 -1.08 -19.49 8.67
N PRO A 169 -0.34 -19.57 9.79
CA PRO A 169 1.11 -19.71 9.73
C PRO A 169 1.52 -20.93 8.89
N VAL A 170 2.57 -20.78 8.08
CA VAL A 170 3.04 -21.83 7.15
C VAL A 170 3.50 -23.06 7.94
N GLN A 171 3.09 -24.25 7.49
CA GLN A 171 3.62 -25.53 7.94
C GLN A 171 4.38 -26.24 6.81
N GLU A 172 5.23 -27.19 7.17
CA GLU A 172 6.01 -27.96 6.20
C GLU A 172 5.10 -28.70 5.19
N GLY A 173 5.40 -28.56 3.90
CA GLY A 173 4.64 -29.19 2.81
C GLY A 173 3.37 -28.45 2.38
N GLU A 174 3.07 -27.28 2.94
CA GLU A 174 1.91 -26.48 2.55
C GLU A 174 2.20 -25.48 1.44
N LEU A 175 1.16 -25.05 0.72
CA LEU A 175 1.27 -23.99 -0.26
C LEU A 175 1.53 -22.65 0.46
N ALA A 176 2.77 -22.18 0.40
CA ALA A 176 3.15 -20.89 0.95
C ALA A 176 2.66 -19.74 0.06
N GLY A 177 2.36 -18.62 0.71
CA GLY A 177 2.01 -17.36 0.09
C GLY A 177 2.43 -16.19 0.97
N TRP A 178 2.26 -14.98 0.44
CA TRP A 178 2.56 -13.75 1.14
C TRP A 178 1.32 -12.88 1.23
N ILE A 179 1.00 -12.43 2.45
CA ILE A 179 0.10 -11.31 2.64
C ILE A 179 0.95 -10.06 2.72
N LEU A 180 0.77 -9.19 1.73
CA LEU A 180 1.30 -7.84 1.79
C LEU A 180 0.20 -6.95 2.36
N ALA A 181 0.42 -6.41 3.55
CA ALA A 181 -0.47 -5.47 4.20
C ALA A 181 0.30 -4.17 4.45
N ARG A 182 -0.38 -3.02 4.49
CA ARG A 182 0.30 -1.84 5.03
C ARG A 182 0.69 -2.07 6.49
N GLU A 183 1.81 -1.50 6.89
CA GLU A 183 2.19 -1.35 8.28
C GLU A 183 1.03 -0.69 9.03
N PRO A 184 0.65 -1.20 10.22
CA PRO A 184 -0.36 -0.56 11.04
C PRO A 184 -0.02 0.93 11.20
N HIS A 185 -1.04 1.78 11.22
CA HIS A 185 -0.94 3.24 11.11
C HIS A 185 0.34 3.79 11.76
N TYR A 186 1.09 4.58 10.99
CA TYR A 186 2.26 5.30 11.48
C TYR A 186 1.93 5.95 12.82
N ARG A 187 2.61 5.49 13.88
CA ARG A 187 2.51 6.08 15.21
C ARG A 187 3.05 7.49 15.10
N PHE A 188 2.18 8.50 15.12
CA PHE A 188 2.64 9.86 15.28
C PHE A 188 3.34 9.92 16.66
N GLN A 189 4.64 10.21 16.68
CA GLN A 189 5.39 10.32 17.93
C GLN A 189 4.71 11.39 18.80
N GLY A 190 4.23 10.98 19.98
CA GLY A 190 3.51 11.85 20.93
C GLY A 190 1.99 11.67 20.98
N GLY A 191 1.39 10.77 20.17
CA GLY A 191 -0.01 10.38 20.35
C GLY A 191 -0.23 9.58 21.64
N GLU A 192 -1.38 9.77 22.30
CA GLU A 192 -1.78 8.90 23.41
C GLU A 192 -1.91 7.45 22.92
N ALA A 193 -1.36 6.51 23.67
CA ALA A 193 -1.46 5.08 23.34
C ALA A 193 -2.94 4.69 23.14
N GLY A 194 -3.28 4.25 21.93
CA GLY A 194 -4.65 3.86 21.55
C GLY A 194 -5.44 4.87 20.71
N THR A 195 -4.87 6.04 20.36
CA THR A 195 -5.48 6.96 19.37
C THR A 195 -4.94 6.77 17.94
N GLU A 196 -4.10 5.76 17.73
CA GLU A 196 -3.51 5.45 16.43
C GLU A 196 -4.59 5.14 15.38
N GLY A 197 -4.57 5.86 14.27
CA GLY A 197 -5.56 5.72 13.20
C GLY A 197 -6.95 6.30 13.53
N VAL A 198 -7.13 6.99 14.65
CA VAL A 198 -8.43 7.60 14.99
C VAL A 198 -8.55 8.98 14.34
N VAL A 199 -9.57 9.17 13.50
CA VAL A 199 -9.88 10.47 12.87
C VAL A 199 -11.16 11.02 13.47
N ASP A 200 -11.08 12.17 14.14
CA ASP A 200 -12.25 12.89 14.64
C ASP A 200 -12.85 13.74 13.52
N VAL A 201 -14.09 13.42 13.12
CA VAL A 201 -14.82 14.12 12.06
C VAL A 201 -15.98 14.95 12.61
N THR A 202 -16.02 15.15 13.93
CA THR A 202 -17.12 15.84 14.62
C THR A 202 -17.35 17.23 14.08
N ASP A 203 -16.30 18.05 13.98
CA ASP A 203 -16.45 19.45 13.54
C ASP A 203 -16.91 19.55 12.09
N ALA A 204 -16.37 18.69 11.20
CA ALA A 204 -16.80 18.63 9.80
C ALA A 204 -18.28 18.24 9.69
N VAL A 205 -18.71 17.22 10.43
CA VAL A 205 -20.12 16.78 10.49
C VAL A 205 -21.00 17.88 11.07
N MET A 206 -20.60 18.53 12.17
CA MET A 206 -21.38 19.58 12.83
C MET A 206 -21.50 20.85 11.96
N ASN A 207 -20.45 21.20 11.21
CA ASN A 207 -20.48 22.32 10.27
C ASN A 207 -21.42 22.02 9.10
N ALA A 208 -21.30 20.86 8.47
CA ALA A 208 -22.17 20.45 7.37
C ALA A 208 -23.63 20.26 7.81
N LEU A 209 -23.88 19.87 9.08
CA LEU A 209 -25.23 19.67 9.61
C LEU A 209 -26.06 20.96 9.57
N ARG A 210 -25.43 22.13 9.70
CA ARG A 210 -26.11 23.44 9.63
C ARG A 210 -26.72 23.69 8.25
N ASN A 211 -26.06 23.20 7.21
CA ASN A 211 -26.46 23.40 5.81
C ASN A 211 -27.13 22.16 5.20
N ARG A 212 -27.15 21.03 5.94
CA ARG A 212 -27.53 19.70 5.44
C ARG A 212 -26.65 19.22 4.26
N ASP A 213 -25.40 19.67 4.24
CA ASP A 213 -24.43 19.28 3.21
C ASP A 213 -23.87 17.87 3.44
N LYS A 214 -23.22 17.32 2.41
CA LYS A 214 -22.42 16.10 2.52
C LYS A 214 -21.04 16.40 3.10
N VAL A 215 -20.51 15.48 3.89
CA VAL A 215 -19.10 15.51 4.33
C VAL A 215 -18.36 14.38 3.63
N GLN A 216 -17.22 14.68 3.02
CA GLN A 216 -16.32 13.68 2.46
C GLN A 216 -15.02 13.66 3.25
N VAL A 217 -14.58 12.46 3.60
CA VAL A 217 -13.34 12.23 4.35
C VAL A 217 -12.59 11.09 3.69
N LEU A 218 -11.32 11.31 3.39
CA LEU A 218 -10.43 10.26 2.91
C LEU A 218 -9.74 9.63 4.13
N TYR A 219 -10.21 8.46 4.55
CA TYR A 219 -9.62 7.72 5.66
C TYR A 219 -8.47 6.84 5.17
N ASP A 220 -7.30 7.06 5.77
CA ASP A 220 -6.07 6.29 5.51
C ASP A 220 -5.73 6.17 4.02
N HIS A 221 -6.00 7.23 3.24
CA HIS A 221 -5.81 7.29 1.78
C HIS A 221 -6.43 6.15 0.97
N ARG A 222 -7.32 5.36 1.59
CA ARG A 222 -7.86 4.11 1.05
C ARG A 222 -9.37 4.11 1.00
N PHE A 223 -10.02 4.84 1.89
CA PHE A 223 -11.46 4.80 2.02
C PHE A 223 -12.03 6.20 1.83
N ALA A 224 -12.72 6.42 0.72
CA ALA A 224 -13.56 7.58 0.56
C ALA A 224 -14.83 7.36 1.39
N MET A 225 -14.99 8.14 2.44
CA MET A 225 -16.14 8.09 3.32
C MET A 225 -17.02 9.29 3.04
N THR A 226 -18.30 9.05 2.77
CA THR A 226 -19.29 10.11 2.52
C THR A 226 -20.39 10.04 3.57
N PHE A 227 -20.56 11.11 4.32
CA PHE A 227 -21.64 11.30 5.28
C PHE A 227 -22.74 12.14 4.64
N THR A 228 -23.94 11.57 4.47
CA THR A 228 -25.10 12.24 3.87
C THR A 228 -26.07 12.67 4.97
N LEU A 229 -26.00 13.93 5.38
CA LEU A 229 -26.68 14.41 6.60
C LEU A 229 -28.20 14.53 6.49
N ASP A 230 -28.76 14.50 5.28
CA ASP A 230 -30.21 14.33 5.04
C ASP A 230 -30.74 12.99 5.52
N LEU A 231 -29.86 11.97 5.56
CA LEU A 231 -30.20 10.63 6.01
C LEU A 231 -29.82 10.39 7.48
N LEU A 232 -29.30 11.41 8.17
CA LEU A 232 -28.86 11.31 9.55
C LEU A 232 -30.03 10.94 10.47
N PRO A 233 -29.96 9.80 11.19
CA PRO A 233 -31.02 9.42 12.12
C PRO A 233 -31.18 10.48 13.23
N ARG A 234 -32.42 10.87 13.52
CA ARG A 234 -32.74 11.87 14.57
C ARG A 234 -32.07 11.56 15.91
N THR A 235 -31.99 10.27 16.29
CA THR A 235 -31.32 9.86 17.54
C THR A 235 -29.84 10.18 17.55
N VAL A 236 -29.15 10.09 16.40
CA VAL A 236 -27.73 10.44 16.29
C VAL A 236 -27.58 11.96 16.30
N GLU A 237 -28.43 12.68 15.55
CA GLU A 237 -28.47 14.15 15.53
C GLU A 237 -28.65 14.74 16.94
N GLU A 238 -29.57 14.20 17.73
CA GLU A 238 -29.79 14.63 19.11
C GLU A 238 -28.57 14.38 20.01
N GLU A 239 -27.88 13.26 19.85
CA GLU A 239 -26.65 12.98 20.59
C GLU A 239 -25.53 13.96 20.21
N LEU A 240 -25.38 14.30 18.93
CA LEU A 240 -24.39 15.29 18.47
C LEU A 240 -24.71 16.69 18.98
N VAL A 241 -25.94 17.18 18.77
CA VAL A 241 -26.31 18.57 19.07
C VAL A 241 -26.53 18.79 20.57
N LYS A 242 -27.35 17.95 21.22
CA LYS A 242 -27.76 18.18 22.62
C LYS A 242 -26.73 17.64 23.61
N ARG A 243 -26.06 16.53 23.27
CA ARG A 243 -25.15 15.83 24.20
C ARG A 243 -23.68 16.03 23.86
N ARG A 244 -23.36 16.82 22.82
CA ARG A 244 -21.99 17.08 22.34
C ARG A 244 -21.23 15.78 22.10
N ALA A 245 -21.91 14.78 21.53
CA ALA A 245 -21.24 13.56 21.13
C ALA A 245 -20.26 13.84 19.98
N ARG A 246 -19.22 13.01 19.90
CA ARG A 246 -18.20 13.03 18.85
C ARG A 246 -18.43 11.90 17.86
N VAL A 247 -18.10 12.14 16.60
CA VAL A 247 -18.04 11.14 15.53
C VAL A 247 -16.59 10.84 15.23
N LEU A 248 -16.16 9.62 15.53
CA LEU A 248 -14.80 9.14 15.31
C LEU A 248 -14.80 8.08 14.22
N ILE A 249 -13.78 8.08 13.37
CA ILE A 249 -13.45 6.98 12.48
C ILE A 249 -12.25 6.26 13.10
N GLU A 250 -12.35 4.94 13.25
CA GLU A 250 -11.35 4.11 13.92
C GLU A 250 -11.03 2.88 13.09
N PRO A 251 -9.81 2.32 13.22
CA PRO A 251 -9.49 1.04 12.62
C PRO A 251 -10.25 -0.10 13.33
N ASP A 252 -10.76 -1.04 12.54
CA ASP A 252 -11.47 -2.23 13.03
C ASP A 252 -10.84 -3.51 12.53
N GLY A 253 -10.51 -4.39 13.48
CA GLY A 253 -9.90 -5.69 13.25
C GLY A 253 -8.46 -5.62 12.71
N LYS A 254 -7.92 -6.78 12.34
CA LYS A 254 -6.55 -6.94 11.83
C LYS A 254 -6.27 -6.25 10.49
N TRP A 255 -7.32 -5.87 9.76
CA TRP A 255 -7.21 -5.23 8.45
C TRP A 255 -7.35 -3.70 8.52
N ALA A 256 -7.49 -3.13 9.73
CA ALA A 256 -7.66 -1.70 9.96
C ALA A 256 -8.75 -1.07 9.06
N LEU A 257 -9.91 -1.75 8.95
CA LEU A 257 -11.04 -1.27 8.15
C LEU A 257 -11.73 -0.12 8.90
N PRO A 258 -12.27 0.89 8.21
CA PRO A 258 -12.90 1.99 8.91
C PRO A 258 -14.19 1.55 9.62
N ARG A 259 -14.29 1.99 10.87
CA ARG A 259 -15.46 1.89 11.73
C ARG A 259 -15.79 3.27 12.26
N VAL A 260 -17.04 3.69 12.11
CA VAL A 260 -17.54 4.96 12.65
C VAL A 260 -18.18 4.72 14.00
N ILE A 261 -17.67 5.42 15.00
CA ILE A 261 -18.09 5.36 16.39
C ILE A 261 -18.68 6.71 16.80
N LEU A 262 -19.82 6.66 17.49
CA LEU A 262 -20.37 7.78 18.24
C LEU A 262 -19.91 7.70 19.70
N VAL A 263 -19.27 8.75 20.20
CA VAL A 263 -18.76 8.83 21.57
C VAL A 263 -19.40 10.03 22.28
N GLY A 264 -20.24 9.81 23.28
CA GLY A 264 -20.82 10.87 24.08
C GLY A 264 -20.24 10.94 25.49
N ASN A 265 -20.31 12.10 26.15
CA ASN A 265 -19.84 12.25 27.54
C ASN A 265 -20.54 11.33 28.55
N LYS A 266 -21.81 10.98 28.26
CA LYS A 266 -22.63 10.05 29.06
C LYS A 266 -23.10 8.84 28.25
N THR A 267 -22.84 8.81 26.95
CA THR A 267 -23.29 7.71 26.08
C THR A 267 -22.18 6.67 26.01
N THR A 268 -22.55 5.40 26.11
CA THR A 268 -21.66 4.31 25.75
C THR A 268 -21.17 4.47 24.31
N ARG A 269 -19.88 4.21 24.10
CA ARG A 269 -19.25 4.14 22.78
C ARG A 269 -20.07 3.23 21.86
N ARG A 270 -20.63 3.78 20.77
CA ARG A 270 -21.57 3.05 19.91
C ARG A 270 -21.08 3.02 18.47
N CYS A 271 -21.00 1.83 17.89
CA CYS A 271 -20.76 1.68 16.46
C CYS A 271 -22.01 2.13 15.67
N ILE A 272 -21.83 3.12 14.81
CA ILE A 272 -22.89 3.68 13.95
C ILE A 272 -22.66 3.40 12.47
N GLY A 273 -21.43 3.07 12.09
CA GLY A 273 -21.11 2.58 10.76
C GLY A 273 -19.87 1.69 10.77
N LYS A 274 -19.78 0.78 9.82
CA LYS A 274 -18.66 -0.12 9.62
C LYS A 274 -18.51 -0.45 8.15
N TYR A 275 -17.28 -0.49 7.65
CA TYR A 275 -17.03 -0.96 6.30
C TYR A 275 -17.36 -2.45 6.20
N LEU A 276 -18.37 -2.75 5.40
CA LEU A 276 -18.77 -4.10 5.06
C LEU A 276 -18.26 -4.39 3.66
N TRP A 277 -17.42 -5.40 3.55
CA TRP A 277 -16.96 -5.90 2.26
C TRP A 277 -17.35 -7.35 2.12
N TYR A 278 -17.63 -7.71 0.88
CA TYR A 278 -17.87 -9.07 0.49
C TYR A 278 -16.82 -9.47 -0.53
N ILE A 279 -15.96 -10.42 -0.15
CA ILE A 279 -15.19 -11.16 -1.12
C ILE A 279 -15.67 -12.59 -1.04
N HIS A 280 -16.00 -13.14 -2.21
CA HIS A 280 -16.40 -14.52 -2.33
C HIS A 280 -15.30 -15.40 -1.72
N GLY A 281 -15.69 -16.27 -0.79
CA GLY A 281 -14.74 -17.12 -0.09
C GLY A 281 -14.11 -16.54 1.20
N TRP A 282 -14.47 -15.34 1.64
CA TRP A 282 -13.99 -14.78 2.91
C TRP A 282 -15.10 -14.76 3.97
N ASN A 283 -14.91 -15.55 5.04
CA ASN A 283 -15.96 -15.81 6.05
C ASN A 283 -16.14 -14.69 7.10
N ASP A 284 -15.27 -13.67 7.13
CA ASP A 284 -15.15 -12.80 8.31
C ASP A 284 -16.03 -11.54 8.28
N THR A 285 -16.64 -11.17 7.15
CA THR A 285 -17.19 -9.81 6.98
C THR A 285 -18.63 -9.67 6.53
N GLN A 286 -19.40 -10.76 6.37
CA GLN A 286 -20.86 -10.67 6.21
C GLN A 286 -21.61 -10.42 7.53
N LYS A 287 -21.16 -9.46 8.35
CA LYS A 287 -21.96 -9.02 9.50
C LYS A 287 -23.11 -8.15 9.00
N ARG A 288 -24.28 -8.28 9.66
CA ARG A 288 -25.46 -7.47 9.35
C ARG A 288 -25.09 -5.98 9.37
N PRO A 289 -25.69 -5.15 8.49
CA PRO A 289 -25.55 -3.70 8.52
C PRO A 289 -25.74 -3.16 9.92
N VAL A 290 -24.84 -2.26 10.33
CA VAL A 290 -24.96 -1.54 11.61
C VAL A 290 -26.23 -0.69 11.55
N LYS A 291 -26.94 -0.57 12.69
CA LYS A 291 -28.27 0.08 12.80
C LYS A 291 -28.37 1.46 12.13
N PHE A 292 -27.26 2.19 12.01
CA PHE A 292 -27.22 3.56 11.49
C PHE A 292 -26.33 3.72 10.24
N GLN A 293 -25.98 2.64 9.54
CA GLN A 293 -25.07 2.71 8.39
C GLN A 293 -25.58 3.59 7.23
N ARG A 294 -26.91 3.74 7.07
CA ARG A 294 -27.52 4.29 5.85
C ARG A 294 -27.06 5.70 5.45
N TRP A 295 -26.60 6.52 6.38
CA TRP A 295 -26.10 7.87 6.10
C TRP A 295 -24.58 7.94 5.89
N ILE A 296 -23.90 6.79 5.93
CA ILE A 296 -22.45 6.66 5.84
C ILE A 296 -22.15 5.70 4.67
N ALA A 297 -21.73 6.25 3.55
CA ALA A 297 -21.13 5.48 2.47
C ALA A 297 -19.62 5.37 2.70
N MET A 298 -19.05 4.22 2.39
CA MET A 298 -17.63 3.94 2.54
C MET A 298 -17.18 3.17 1.32
N ASP A 299 -16.34 3.79 0.50
CA ASP A 299 -15.86 3.23 -0.75
C ASP A 299 -14.36 2.97 -0.64
N PHE A 300 -13.93 1.76 -0.97
CA PHE A 300 -12.52 1.42 -1.00
C PHE A 300 -11.91 1.83 -2.33
N ILE A 301 -10.95 2.74 -2.27
CA ILE A 301 -10.15 3.19 -3.40
C ILE A 301 -8.93 2.27 -3.50
N ARG A 302 -8.92 1.40 -4.51
CA ARG A 302 -7.73 0.65 -4.89
C ARG A 302 -6.87 1.53 -5.77
N SER A 303 -5.72 1.97 -5.27
CA SER A 303 -4.73 2.69 -6.06
C SER A 303 -4.25 1.88 -7.28
N LEU A 304 -4.21 0.55 -7.19
CA LEU A 304 -3.85 -0.32 -8.32
C LEU A 304 -4.96 -0.50 -9.37
N ASP A 305 -6.23 -0.25 -9.03
CA ASP A 305 -7.31 -0.27 -10.03
C ASP A 305 -7.49 1.14 -10.68
N ALA A 306 -6.69 2.12 -10.23
CA ALA A 306 -6.62 3.48 -10.76
C ALA A 306 -5.37 3.74 -11.62
N ILE A 307 -4.54 2.71 -11.83
CA ILE A 307 -3.43 2.64 -12.80
C ILE A 307 -3.90 1.76 -13.95
#